data_AF-A0A961MUX7-F1
#
_entry.id   AF-A0A961MUX7-F1
#
_cell.length_a   1.000
_cell.length_b   1.000
_cell.length_c   1.000
_cell.angle_alpha   90.00
_cell.angle_beta   90.00
_cell.angle_gamma   90.00
#
_symmetry.space_group_name_H-M   'P 1'
#
loop_
_entity.id
_entity.type
_entity.pdbx_description
1 polymer ?
#
loop_
_entity_poly.entity_id
_entity_poly.type
_entity_poly.pdbx_seq_one_letter_code
_entity_poly.pdbx_strand_id
1 'polypeptide(L)'
;MQHDDDRRGAALVFSLGAGTRLSSHLEALSPRPAVVMLVDPVPVSAPALPQLPPLSWIEGVPGPETGKAELRRFSLPGLCGLAPATEALWRLYPGLTELAPLCVPMVEVAGLAPRIRDLPSPLAIIIDAPGLEAPLLSLLADHGALECATTLSLRCATEACFEGAVAAADLCSRLESLLFDEIGRDDEDPDWPVIRFRHSPLRRQIAELETALGEITRSSAAEIAELEERVAALRTEAAILTERLARAEVLVRKRSRERDAARTAETRLRERLAVPDPLTSNREVPETPGQ
;
A
#
# COMPACT_ATOMS: atom_id res chain seq x y z
N MET A 1 23.92 -14.85 -34.07
CA MET A 1 23.44 -13.45 -34.08
C MET A 1 21.90 -13.43 -33.98
N GLN A 2 21.34 -14.13 -32.99
CA GLN A 2 19.91 -14.52 -32.96
C GLN A 2 19.28 -14.43 -31.55
N HIS A 3 19.91 -13.69 -30.62
CA HIS A 3 19.44 -13.51 -29.24
C HIS A 3 19.12 -12.06 -28.87
N ASP A 4 19.10 -11.14 -29.84
CA ASP A 4 18.82 -9.71 -29.57
C ASP A 4 17.34 -9.34 -29.76
N ASP A 5 16.51 -10.26 -30.27
CA ASP A 5 15.08 -10.03 -30.47
C ASP A 5 14.24 -10.17 -29.19
N ASP A 6 14.73 -10.90 -28.19
CA ASP A 6 14.04 -11.14 -26.91
C ASP A 6 13.99 -9.91 -25.98
N ARG A 7 14.58 -8.77 -26.38
CA ARG A 7 14.57 -7.53 -25.59
C ARG A 7 13.53 -6.50 -26.06
N ARG A 8 12.73 -6.82 -27.08
CA ARG A 8 11.70 -5.90 -27.58
C ARG A 8 10.46 -6.00 -26.69
N GLY A 9 10.24 -4.96 -25.88
CA GLY A 9 9.07 -4.87 -25.00
C GLY A 9 7.82 -4.36 -25.70
N ALA A 10 6.95 -3.67 -24.96
CA ALA A 10 5.71 -3.10 -25.47
C ALA A 10 5.69 -1.56 -25.38
N ALA A 11 4.83 -0.94 -26.18
CA ALA A 11 4.44 0.45 -25.99
C ALA A 11 2.92 0.57 -25.82
N LEU A 12 2.50 1.32 -24.79
CA LEU A 12 1.12 1.75 -24.58
C LEU A 12 1.04 3.24 -24.88
N VAL A 13 0.20 3.63 -25.84
CA VAL A 13 0.08 5.01 -26.30
C VAL A 13 -1.33 5.52 -26.05
N PHE A 14 -1.44 6.64 -25.34
CA PHE A 14 -2.68 7.39 -25.18
C PHE A 14 -2.59 8.67 -26.00
N SER A 15 -3.51 8.84 -26.94
CA SER A 15 -3.51 9.96 -27.88
C SER A 15 -4.93 10.48 -28.12
N LEU A 16 -5.05 11.76 -28.45
CA LEU A 16 -6.31 12.42 -28.83
C LEU A 16 -6.26 12.89 -30.29
N GLY A 17 -5.97 11.99 -31.22
CA GLY A 17 -5.86 12.30 -32.64
C GLY A 17 -4.45 12.70 -33.12
N ALA A 18 -3.41 12.35 -32.36
CA ALA A 18 -2.01 12.57 -32.71
C ALA A 18 -1.41 11.46 -33.61
N GLY A 19 -2.24 10.76 -34.39
CA GLY A 19 -1.80 9.66 -35.25
C GLY A 19 -0.64 10.01 -36.20
N THR A 20 -0.44 11.28 -36.52
CA THR A 20 0.70 11.78 -37.32
C THR A 20 2.02 11.83 -36.54
N ARG A 21 1.99 12.01 -35.21
CA ARG A 21 3.18 12.03 -34.33
C ARG A 21 3.53 10.66 -33.77
N LEU A 22 2.61 9.69 -33.85
CA LEU A 22 2.80 8.34 -33.34
C LEU A 22 4.11 7.70 -33.84
N SER A 23 4.40 7.84 -35.13
CA SER A 23 5.63 7.29 -35.73
C SER A 23 6.89 7.88 -35.09
N SER A 24 6.95 9.20 -34.93
CA SER A 24 8.08 9.89 -34.29
C SER A 24 8.25 9.47 -32.83
N HIS A 25 7.16 9.35 -32.07
CA HIS A 25 7.21 8.87 -30.70
C HIS A 25 7.74 7.44 -30.60
N LEU A 26 7.30 6.54 -31.49
CA LEU A 26 7.74 5.14 -31.51
C LEU A 26 9.17 4.98 -32.02
N GLU A 27 9.63 5.87 -32.91
CA GLU A 27 11.03 5.90 -33.39
C GLU A 27 12.00 6.42 -32.33
N ALA A 28 11.55 7.32 -31.45
CA ALA A 28 12.33 7.78 -30.32
C ALA A 28 12.53 6.71 -29.23
N LEU A 29 11.77 5.61 -29.26
CA LEU A 29 11.93 4.50 -28.32
C LEU A 29 13.13 3.61 -28.71
N SER A 30 14.01 3.36 -27.75
CA SER A 30 15.11 2.41 -27.86
C SER A 30 15.16 1.51 -26.61
N PRO A 31 14.98 0.18 -26.74
CA PRO A 31 14.74 -0.57 -27.99
C PRO A 31 13.34 -0.30 -28.57
N ARG A 32 13.19 -0.57 -29.87
CA ARG A 32 11.89 -0.46 -30.57
C ARG A 32 10.92 -1.52 -30.01
N PRO A 33 9.67 -1.18 -29.67
CA PRO A 33 8.71 -2.14 -29.11
C PRO A 33 8.35 -3.23 -30.13
N ALA A 34 8.08 -4.44 -29.63
CA ALA A 34 7.56 -5.55 -30.44
C ALA A 34 6.05 -5.45 -30.67
N VAL A 35 5.32 -4.81 -29.74
CA VAL A 35 3.88 -4.62 -29.81
C VAL A 35 3.50 -3.22 -29.38
N VAL A 36 2.47 -2.65 -30.00
CA VAL A 36 1.94 -1.34 -29.65
C VAL A 36 0.46 -1.47 -29.34
N MET A 37 0.04 -0.99 -28.18
CA MET A 37 -1.36 -0.78 -27.84
C MET A 37 -1.66 0.71 -27.91
N LEU A 38 -2.57 1.12 -28.77
CA LEU A 38 -2.98 2.52 -28.96
C LEU A 38 -4.40 2.71 -28.47
N VAL A 39 -4.59 3.66 -27.56
CA VAL A 39 -5.90 4.16 -27.15
C VAL A 39 -6.06 5.55 -27.76
N ASP A 40 -6.90 5.65 -28.79
CA ASP A 40 -7.16 6.90 -29.51
C ASP A 40 -8.62 6.91 -30.01
N PRO A 41 -9.36 8.02 -29.86
CA PRO A 41 -10.73 8.13 -30.38
C PRO A 41 -10.80 8.30 -31.90
N VAL A 42 -9.70 8.65 -32.57
CA VAL A 42 -9.66 8.88 -34.02
C VAL A 42 -8.92 7.73 -34.70
N PRO A 43 -9.53 7.06 -35.70
CA PRO A 43 -8.86 5.99 -36.43
C PRO A 43 -7.58 6.49 -37.09
N VAL A 44 -6.47 5.81 -36.82
CA VAL A 44 -5.22 6.08 -37.53
C VAL A 44 -5.34 5.52 -38.95
N SER A 45 -5.20 6.40 -39.95
CA SER A 45 -5.26 5.98 -41.35
C SER A 45 -4.05 5.10 -41.69
N ALA A 46 -4.32 3.87 -42.14
CA ALA A 46 -3.33 2.86 -42.51
C ALA A 46 -2.12 3.33 -43.36
N PRO A 47 -2.23 4.24 -44.35
CA PRO A 47 -1.07 4.68 -45.13
C PRO A 47 -0.01 5.45 -44.35
N ALA A 48 -0.30 5.93 -43.13
CA ALA A 48 0.67 6.66 -42.30
C ALA A 48 1.62 5.75 -41.50
N LEU A 49 1.39 4.43 -41.49
CA LEU A 49 2.05 3.49 -40.58
C LEU A 49 2.85 2.34 -41.24
N PRO A 50 3.50 2.49 -42.42
CA PRO A 50 3.97 1.34 -43.21
C PRO A 50 5.09 0.48 -42.58
N GLN A 51 5.53 0.72 -41.35
CA GLN A 51 6.57 -0.05 -40.66
C GLN A 51 6.35 -0.18 -39.14
N LEU A 52 5.12 0.04 -38.65
CA LEU A 52 4.87 -0.12 -37.22
C LEU A 52 4.88 -1.60 -36.80
N PRO A 53 5.29 -1.90 -35.54
CA PRO A 53 5.03 -3.19 -34.93
C PRO A 53 3.53 -3.51 -34.94
N PRO A 54 3.13 -4.79 -34.72
CA PRO A 54 1.74 -5.16 -34.48
C PRO A 54 1.01 -4.17 -33.57
N LEU A 55 -0.01 -3.52 -34.12
CA LEU A 55 -0.78 -2.46 -33.47
C LEU A 55 -2.15 -2.98 -33.05
N SER A 56 -2.43 -2.97 -31.75
CA SER A 56 -3.77 -3.15 -31.19
C SER A 56 -4.37 -1.78 -30.92
N TRP A 57 -5.36 -1.37 -31.71
CA TRP A 57 -6.06 -0.11 -31.52
C TRP A 57 -7.33 -0.33 -30.68
N ILE A 58 -7.54 0.55 -29.71
CA ILE A 58 -8.73 0.66 -28.88
C ILE A 58 -9.33 2.03 -29.17
N GLU A 59 -10.48 2.03 -29.83
CA GLU A 59 -11.20 3.26 -30.15
C GLU A 59 -11.80 3.88 -28.88
N GLY A 60 -11.30 5.08 -28.52
CA GLY A 60 -11.89 5.90 -27.48
C GLY A 60 -10.88 6.69 -26.65
N VAL A 61 -11.40 7.43 -25.69
CA VAL A 61 -10.62 8.26 -24.76
C VAL A 61 -10.55 7.57 -23.39
N PRO A 62 -9.39 7.44 -22.75
CA PRO A 62 -9.31 6.84 -21.42
C PRO A 62 -10.05 7.70 -20.39
N GLY A 63 -10.80 7.04 -19.50
CA GLY A 63 -11.53 7.69 -18.43
C GLY A 63 -11.83 6.75 -17.25
N PRO A 64 -12.48 7.27 -16.19
CA PRO A 64 -12.82 6.50 -14.99
C PRO A 64 -13.96 5.49 -15.20
N GLU A 65 -14.78 5.68 -16.24
CA GLU A 65 -15.94 4.85 -16.55
C GLU A 65 -16.16 4.76 -18.06
N THR A 66 -16.91 3.74 -18.49
CA THR A 66 -17.32 3.61 -19.90
C THR A 66 -18.48 4.58 -20.21
N GLY A 67 -18.50 5.13 -21.42
CA GLY A 67 -19.50 6.12 -21.77
C GLY A 67 -19.22 6.82 -23.09
N LYS A 68 -19.69 8.06 -23.20
CA LYS A 68 -19.43 8.95 -24.33
C LYS A 68 -18.94 10.29 -23.80
N ALA A 69 -17.95 10.86 -24.47
CA ALA A 69 -17.43 12.19 -24.20
C ALA A 69 -17.51 13.07 -25.45
N GLU A 70 -17.55 14.38 -25.23
CA GLU A 70 -17.47 15.37 -26.29
C GLU A 70 -16.01 15.79 -26.47
N LEU A 71 -15.37 15.34 -27.54
CA LEU A 71 -14.02 15.74 -27.90
C LEU A 71 -14.06 17.05 -28.67
N ARG A 72 -13.57 18.11 -28.06
CA ARG A 72 -13.42 19.43 -28.69
C ARG A 72 -12.22 19.39 -29.61
N ARG A 73 -12.40 19.90 -30.83
CA ARG A 73 -11.40 19.90 -31.89
C ARG A 73 -11.07 21.33 -32.28
N PHE A 74 -9.83 21.57 -32.67
CA PHE A 74 -9.40 22.89 -33.11
C PHE A 74 -8.83 22.85 -34.54
N SER A 75 -8.70 24.02 -35.15
CA SER A 75 -8.15 24.16 -36.51
C SER A 75 -6.68 23.71 -36.62
N LEU A 76 -5.94 23.67 -35.51
CA LEU A 76 -4.60 23.10 -35.46
C LEU A 76 -4.67 21.57 -35.47
N PRO A 77 -4.08 20.87 -36.47
CA PRO A 77 -4.14 19.41 -36.55
C PRO A 77 -3.53 18.72 -35.32
N GLY A 78 -4.26 17.74 -34.77
CA GLY A 78 -3.83 16.97 -33.60
C GLY A 78 -3.94 17.71 -32.27
N LEU A 79 -4.52 18.93 -32.25
CA LEU A 79 -4.92 19.60 -31.02
C LEU A 79 -6.40 19.33 -30.75
N CYS A 80 -6.65 18.53 -29.71
CA CYS A 80 -7.98 18.18 -29.23
C CYS A 80 -7.95 18.16 -27.70
N GLY A 81 -9.11 18.29 -27.06
CA GLY A 81 -9.27 18.17 -25.61
C GLY A 81 -10.70 17.81 -25.22
N LEU A 82 -10.89 17.25 -24.02
CA LEU A 82 -12.23 17.02 -23.48
C LEU A 82 -12.79 18.23 -22.71
N ALA A 83 -11.89 19.10 -22.22
CA ALA A 83 -12.25 20.29 -21.49
C ALA A 83 -12.18 21.54 -22.39
N PRO A 84 -12.85 22.65 -22.03
CA PRO A 84 -12.69 23.93 -22.71
C PRO A 84 -11.25 24.43 -22.71
N ALA A 85 -10.87 25.16 -23.76
CA ALA A 85 -9.57 25.82 -23.85
C ALA A 85 -9.49 27.03 -22.92
N THR A 86 -8.35 27.22 -22.25
CA THR A 86 -8.08 28.39 -21.41
C THR A 86 -7.51 29.55 -22.24
N GLU A 87 -7.39 30.73 -21.63
CA GLU A 87 -6.73 31.90 -22.24
C GLU A 87 -5.28 31.61 -22.67
N ALA A 88 -4.57 30.74 -21.94
CA ALA A 88 -3.20 30.35 -22.28
C ALA A 88 -3.12 29.75 -23.69
N LEU A 89 -4.05 28.86 -24.05
CA LEU A 89 -4.08 28.24 -25.38
C LEU A 89 -4.38 29.28 -26.48
N TRP A 90 -5.34 30.17 -26.24
CA TRP A 90 -5.69 31.22 -27.20
C TRP A 90 -4.56 32.23 -27.40
N ARG A 91 -3.77 32.50 -26.35
CA ARG A 91 -2.58 33.34 -26.43
C ARG A 91 -1.46 32.70 -27.25
N LEU A 92 -1.26 31.39 -27.10
CA LEU A 92 -0.29 30.61 -27.90
C LEU A 92 -0.69 30.57 -29.38
N TYR A 93 -1.99 30.46 -29.67
CA TYR A 93 -2.50 30.37 -31.04
C TYR A 93 -3.63 31.38 -31.30
N PRO A 94 -3.32 32.66 -31.60
CA PRO A 94 -4.32 33.70 -31.81
C PRO A 94 -5.29 33.46 -32.99
N GLY A 95 -4.89 32.63 -33.95
CA GLY A 95 -5.70 32.21 -35.09
C GLY A 95 -6.44 30.88 -34.90
N LEU A 96 -6.39 30.32 -33.69
CA LEU A 96 -7.07 29.06 -33.38
C LEU A 96 -8.58 29.27 -33.49
N THR A 97 -9.27 28.27 -34.01
CA THR A 97 -10.73 28.24 -34.06
C THR A 97 -11.21 26.87 -33.60
N GLU A 98 -12.23 26.85 -32.76
CA GLU A 98 -12.91 25.61 -32.39
C GLU A 98 -13.72 25.08 -33.59
N LEU A 99 -13.56 23.80 -33.89
CA LEU A 99 -14.30 23.08 -34.92
C LEU A 99 -15.51 22.38 -34.29
N ALA A 100 -16.36 21.78 -35.12
CA ALA A 100 -17.46 20.97 -34.62
C ALA A 100 -16.92 19.83 -33.70
N PRO A 101 -17.48 19.69 -32.49
CA PRO A 101 -17.05 18.66 -31.55
C PRO A 101 -17.39 17.26 -32.07
N LEU A 102 -16.64 16.26 -31.61
CA LEU A 102 -16.84 14.86 -31.96
C LEU A 102 -17.31 14.09 -30.73
N CYS A 103 -18.44 13.39 -30.83
CA CYS A 103 -18.86 12.45 -29.79
C CYS A 103 -18.03 11.17 -29.91
N VAL A 104 -17.26 10.85 -28.87
CA VAL A 104 -16.31 9.73 -28.87
C VAL A 104 -16.61 8.76 -27.72
N PRO A 105 -16.34 7.45 -27.86
CA PRO A 105 -16.48 6.52 -26.76
C PRO A 105 -15.43 6.80 -25.67
N MET A 106 -15.83 6.61 -24.41
CA MET A 106 -14.90 6.55 -23.28
C MET A 106 -14.56 5.10 -22.94
N VAL A 107 -13.28 4.87 -22.64
CA VAL A 107 -12.73 3.59 -22.27
C VAL A 107 -12.32 3.64 -20.81
N GLU A 108 -12.91 2.78 -19.99
CA GLU A 108 -12.59 2.69 -18.57
C GLU A 108 -11.17 2.14 -18.36
N VAL A 109 -10.32 2.90 -17.67
CA VAL A 109 -8.92 2.51 -17.42
C VAL A 109 -8.84 1.25 -16.55
N ALA A 110 -9.77 1.04 -15.62
CA ALA A 110 -9.85 -0.19 -14.82
C ALA A 110 -9.98 -1.44 -15.71
N GLY A 111 -10.77 -1.35 -16.80
CA GLY A 111 -10.92 -2.42 -17.79
C GLY A 111 -9.69 -2.62 -18.69
N LEU A 112 -8.84 -1.60 -18.83
CA LEU A 112 -7.58 -1.70 -19.57
C LEU A 112 -6.46 -2.31 -18.72
N ALA A 113 -6.47 -2.12 -17.39
CA ALA A 113 -5.38 -2.51 -16.52
C ALA A 113 -4.93 -3.98 -16.66
N PRO A 114 -5.83 -5.00 -16.75
CA PRO A 114 -5.40 -6.38 -17.01
C PRO A 114 -4.65 -6.53 -18.34
N ARG A 115 -5.15 -5.89 -19.41
CA ARG A 115 -4.52 -5.93 -20.74
C ARG A 115 -3.15 -5.25 -20.74
N ILE A 116 -2.97 -4.20 -19.93
CA ILE A 116 -1.68 -3.52 -19.76
C ILE A 116 -0.69 -4.43 -19.04
N ARG A 117 -1.12 -5.17 -18.02
CA ARG A 117 -0.28 -6.13 -17.28
C ARG A 117 0.16 -7.32 -18.13
N ASP A 118 -0.66 -7.71 -19.11
CA ASP A 118 -0.35 -8.78 -20.05
C ASP A 118 0.62 -8.35 -21.17
N LEU A 119 0.99 -7.06 -21.24
CA LEU A 119 1.98 -6.58 -22.22
C LEU A 119 3.41 -7.04 -21.85
N PRO A 120 4.25 -7.37 -22.86
CA PRO A 120 5.63 -7.74 -22.61
C PRO A 120 6.46 -6.59 -22.02
N SER A 121 7.32 -6.94 -21.07
CA SER A 121 8.32 -6.03 -20.48
C SER A 121 9.56 -5.92 -21.38
N PRO A 122 10.25 -4.76 -21.44
CA PRO A 122 9.91 -3.50 -20.77
C PRO A 122 8.70 -2.79 -21.41
N LEU A 123 7.83 -2.21 -20.58
CA LEU A 123 6.69 -1.43 -21.05
C LEU A 123 7.04 0.07 -21.11
N ALA A 124 6.89 0.70 -22.27
CA ALA A 124 6.92 2.14 -22.43
C ALA A 124 5.49 2.69 -22.45
N ILE A 125 5.20 3.72 -21.65
CA ILE A 125 3.93 4.47 -21.72
C ILE A 125 4.18 5.81 -22.41
N ILE A 126 3.36 6.16 -23.39
CA ILE A 126 3.39 7.45 -24.07
C ILE A 126 2.04 8.14 -23.88
N ILE A 127 2.06 9.37 -23.40
CA ILE A 127 0.87 10.20 -23.21
C ILE A 127 1.03 11.46 -24.07
N ASP A 128 0.23 11.55 -25.14
CA ASP A 128 0.00 12.76 -25.95
C ASP A 128 -1.51 13.06 -25.96
N ALA A 129 -2.03 13.39 -24.78
CA ALA A 129 -3.45 13.64 -24.56
C ALA A 129 -3.63 15.00 -23.88
N PRO A 130 -3.56 16.12 -24.64
CA PRO A 130 -3.64 17.46 -24.10
C PRO A 130 -4.83 17.69 -23.17
N GLY A 131 -4.56 18.13 -21.95
CA GLY A 131 -5.55 18.39 -20.92
C GLY A 131 -6.04 17.15 -20.16
N LEU A 132 -5.60 15.94 -20.53
CA LEU A 132 -5.93 14.69 -19.84
C LEU A 132 -4.74 14.05 -19.12
N GLU A 133 -3.57 14.67 -19.16
CA GLU A 133 -2.33 14.12 -18.63
C GLU A 133 -2.45 13.79 -17.13
N ALA A 134 -2.86 14.78 -16.33
CA ALA A 134 -3.01 14.62 -14.89
C ALA A 134 -4.06 13.56 -14.48
N PRO A 135 -5.33 13.61 -14.96
CA PRO A 135 -6.31 12.59 -14.60
C PRO A 135 -5.93 11.21 -15.12
N LEU A 136 -5.31 11.10 -16.30
CA LEU A 136 -4.84 9.83 -16.84
C LEU A 136 -3.71 9.23 -15.97
N LEU A 137 -2.74 10.06 -15.55
CA LEU A 137 -1.69 9.61 -14.62
C LEU A 137 -2.28 9.12 -13.29
N SER A 138 -3.32 9.79 -12.75
CA SER A 138 -4.05 9.30 -11.57
C SER A 138 -4.61 7.91 -11.81
N LEU A 139 -5.39 7.74 -12.89
CA LEU A 139 -6.06 6.48 -13.20
C LEU A 139 -5.06 5.34 -13.44
N LEU A 140 -3.96 5.62 -14.15
CA LEU A 140 -2.92 4.62 -14.37
C LEU A 140 -2.21 4.24 -13.06
N ALA A 141 -2.01 5.18 -12.13
CA ALA A 141 -1.45 4.91 -10.81
C ALA A 141 -2.42 4.06 -9.95
N ASP A 142 -3.68 4.48 -9.87
CA ASP A 142 -4.72 3.87 -9.04
C ASP A 142 -5.00 2.40 -9.44
N HIS A 143 -4.79 2.06 -10.71
CA HIS A 143 -4.94 0.70 -11.22
C HIS A 143 -3.61 -0.07 -11.37
N GLY A 144 -2.50 0.48 -10.87
CA GLY A 144 -1.17 -0.16 -10.88
C GLY A 144 -0.56 -0.32 -12.27
N ALA A 145 -1.06 0.38 -13.28
CA ALA A 145 -0.52 0.33 -14.64
C ALA A 145 0.83 1.07 -14.75
N LEU A 146 1.01 2.15 -13.97
CA LEU A 146 2.31 2.86 -13.92
C LEU A 146 3.42 1.98 -13.34
N GLU A 147 3.12 1.06 -12.43
CA GLU A 147 4.13 0.17 -11.84
C GLU A 147 4.73 -0.83 -12.84
N CYS A 148 3.99 -1.12 -13.92
CA CYS A 148 4.47 -1.96 -15.02
C CYS A 148 5.38 -1.18 -15.98
N ALA A 149 5.30 0.15 -15.99
CA ALA A 149 6.04 0.99 -16.91
C ALA A 149 7.53 1.07 -16.52
N THR A 150 8.39 0.80 -17.49
CA THR A 150 9.83 1.05 -17.37
C THR A 150 10.17 2.49 -17.73
N THR A 151 9.51 3.01 -18.76
CA THR A 151 9.66 4.40 -19.21
C THR A 151 8.31 5.05 -19.45
N LEU A 152 8.26 6.35 -19.27
CA LEU A 152 7.08 7.18 -19.54
C LEU A 152 7.51 8.38 -20.37
N SER A 153 6.83 8.65 -21.48
CA SER A 153 7.00 9.88 -22.26
C SER A 153 5.72 10.69 -22.20
N LEU A 154 5.85 11.95 -21.84
CA LEU A 154 4.74 12.86 -21.61
C LEU A 154 4.90 14.09 -22.48
N ARG A 155 3.97 14.31 -23.41
CA ARG A 155 3.83 15.58 -24.10
C ARG A 155 2.78 16.40 -23.35
N CYS A 156 3.17 17.55 -22.81
CA CYS A 156 2.29 18.39 -22.02
C CYS A 156 2.63 19.86 -22.25
N ALA A 157 1.65 20.74 -22.07
CA ALA A 157 1.86 22.17 -22.25
C ALA A 157 2.61 22.78 -21.05
N THR A 158 3.46 23.77 -21.33
CA THR A 158 4.17 24.52 -20.29
C THR A 158 3.20 25.26 -19.35
N GLU A 159 2.04 25.70 -19.86
CA GLU A 159 0.92 26.26 -19.11
C GLU A 159 -0.35 25.39 -19.24
N ALA A 160 -1.30 25.53 -18.32
CA ALA A 160 -2.57 24.82 -18.37
C ALA A 160 -3.46 25.33 -19.53
N CYS A 161 -3.32 24.74 -20.71
CA CYS A 161 -4.04 25.11 -21.94
C CYS A 161 -5.53 24.70 -21.98
N PHE A 162 -5.95 23.81 -21.07
CA PHE A 162 -7.34 23.34 -20.96
C PHE A 162 -7.81 23.44 -19.50
N GLU A 163 -9.12 23.63 -19.30
CA GLU A 163 -9.69 23.70 -17.95
C GLU A 163 -9.41 22.39 -17.18
N GLY A 164 -8.88 22.53 -15.96
CA GLY A 164 -8.48 21.39 -15.14
C GLY A 164 -7.17 20.71 -15.56
N ALA A 165 -6.53 21.16 -16.65
CA ALA A 165 -5.19 20.72 -17.00
C ALA A 165 -4.16 21.21 -15.97
N VAL A 166 -3.04 20.51 -15.93
CA VAL A 166 -1.93 20.80 -15.02
C VAL A 166 -0.70 21.17 -15.86
N ALA A 167 0.07 22.16 -15.40
CA ALA A 167 1.27 22.60 -16.10
C ALA A 167 2.38 21.53 -16.07
N ALA A 168 3.27 21.55 -17.06
CA ALA A 168 4.38 20.61 -17.17
C ALA A 168 5.22 20.48 -15.88
N ALA A 169 5.52 21.61 -15.21
CA ALA A 169 6.30 21.61 -13.97
C ALA A 169 5.63 20.81 -12.85
N ASP A 170 4.33 20.97 -12.67
CA ASP A 170 3.56 20.26 -11.65
C ASP A 170 3.42 18.77 -11.99
N LEU A 171 3.29 18.43 -13.28
CA LEU A 171 3.30 17.04 -13.76
C LEU A 171 4.65 16.36 -13.49
N CYS A 172 5.77 17.05 -13.70
CA CYS A 172 7.11 16.56 -13.34
C CYS A 172 7.20 16.26 -11.84
N SER A 173 6.87 17.22 -10.98
CA SER A 173 6.91 17.01 -9.52
C SER A 173 6.00 15.86 -9.07
N ARG A 174 4.85 15.69 -9.74
CA ARG A 174 3.96 14.56 -9.48
C ARG A 174 4.60 13.22 -9.89
N LEU A 175 5.21 13.13 -11.06
CA LEU A 175 5.88 11.92 -11.50
C LEU A 175 7.09 11.56 -10.62
N GLU A 176 7.83 12.55 -10.13
CA GLU A 176 8.91 12.34 -9.15
C GLU A 176 8.41 11.71 -7.84
N SER A 177 7.21 12.10 -7.39
CA SER A 177 6.55 11.50 -6.23
C SER A 177 6.09 10.06 -6.49
N LEU A 178 5.82 9.73 -7.76
CA LEU A 178 5.51 8.39 -8.25
C LEU A 178 6.77 7.59 -8.64
N LEU A 179 7.94 8.00 -8.15
CA LEU A 179 9.23 7.30 -8.34
C LEU A 179 9.73 7.26 -9.79
N PHE A 180 9.27 8.19 -10.62
CA PHE A 180 9.81 8.42 -11.96
C PHE A 180 10.88 9.50 -11.94
N ASP A 181 12.07 9.19 -12.47
CA ASP A 181 13.17 10.15 -12.61
C ASP A 181 13.17 10.72 -14.04
N GLU A 182 13.24 12.05 -14.20
CA GLU A 182 13.39 12.68 -15.52
C GLU A 182 14.74 12.28 -16.14
N ILE A 183 14.71 11.68 -17.33
CA ILE A 183 15.91 11.21 -18.05
C ILE A 183 16.21 12.02 -19.31
N GLY A 184 15.30 12.89 -19.72
CA GLY A 184 15.50 13.76 -20.86
C GLY A 184 14.27 14.59 -21.18
N ARG A 185 14.50 15.64 -21.96
CA ARG A 185 13.48 16.59 -22.40
C ARG A 185 13.74 16.95 -23.85
N ASP A 186 12.66 17.09 -24.60
CA ASP A 186 12.65 17.47 -26.00
C ASP A 186 11.87 18.78 -26.13
N ASP A 187 12.59 19.86 -26.40
CA ASP A 187 12.07 21.23 -26.44
C ASP A 187 11.99 21.75 -27.89
N GLU A 188 11.88 20.86 -28.90
CA GLU A 188 11.64 21.27 -30.29
C GLU A 188 10.39 22.15 -30.43
N ASP A 189 9.35 21.86 -29.63
CA ASP A 189 8.20 22.73 -29.38
C ASP A 189 8.23 23.18 -27.90
N PRO A 190 8.72 24.39 -27.58
CA PRO A 190 8.89 24.84 -26.20
C PRO A 190 7.55 25.07 -25.47
N ASP A 191 6.45 25.19 -26.20
CA ASP A 191 5.12 25.32 -25.62
C ASP A 191 4.53 23.95 -25.26
N TRP A 192 5.00 22.88 -25.94
CA TRP A 192 4.58 21.49 -25.75
C TRP A 192 5.77 20.52 -25.67
N PRO A 193 6.66 20.67 -24.66
CA PRO A 193 7.82 19.81 -24.54
C PRO A 193 7.42 18.34 -24.37
N VAL A 194 8.28 17.44 -24.85
CA VAL A 194 8.16 16.00 -24.58
C VAL A 194 9.16 15.63 -23.50
N ILE A 195 8.65 15.30 -22.32
CA ILE A 195 9.45 14.96 -21.15
C ILE A 195 9.49 13.45 -21.01
N ARG A 196 10.68 12.89 -20.85
CA ARG A 196 10.92 11.45 -20.75
C ARG A 196 11.36 11.10 -19.35
N PHE A 197 10.72 10.08 -18.80
CA PHE A 197 10.95 9.59 -17.45
C PHE A 197 11.32 8.11 -17.47
N ARG A 198 12.05 7.69 -16.45
CA ARG A 198 12.34 6.29 -16.16
C ARG A 198 11.84 5.95 -14.76
N HIS A 199 11.11 4.87 -14.65
CA HIS A 199 10.71 4.37 -13.35
C HIS A 199 11.94 3.85 -12.60
N SER A 200 12.13 4.27 -11.35
CA SER A 200 13.35 4.00 -10.59
C SER A 200 13.21 2.70 -9.78
N PRO A 201 13.75 1.56 -10.24
CA PRO A 201 13.58 0.28 -9.54
C PRO A 201 14.19 0.31 -8.14
N LEU A 202 15.28 1.07 -7.95
CA LEU A 202 15.93 1.22 -6.66
C LEU A 202 15.07 2.03 -5.68
N ARG A 203 14.46 3.15 -6.10
CA ARG A 203 13.57 3.93 -5.23
C ARG A 203 12.32 3.14 -4.87
N ARG A 204 11.79 2.33 -5.79
CA ARG A 204 10.70 1.39 -5.49
C ARG A 204 11.12 0.39 -4.42
N GLN A 205 12.26 -0.27 -4.60
CA GLN A 205 12.75 -1.24 -3.63
C GLN A 205 13.00 -0.60 -2.26
N ILE A 206 13.51 0.63 -2.20
CA ILE A 206 13.67 1.38 -0.95
C ILE A 206 12.31 1.64 -0.31
N ALA A 207 11.32 2.15 -1.05
CA ALA A 207 9.99 2.43 -0.52
C ALA A 207 9.26 1.15 -0.02
N GLU A 208 9.40 0.03 -0.73
CA GLU A 208 8.89 -1.27 -0.32
C GLU A 208 9.55 -1.75 0.98
N LEU A 209 10.88 -1.63 1.08
CA LEU A 209 11.64 -2.01 2.27
C LEU A 209 11.31 -1.11 3.48
N GLU A 210 11.14 0.20 3.28
CA GLU A 210 10.73 1.13 4.33
C GLU A 210 9.33 0.81 4.86
N THR A 211 8.40 0.46 3.96
CA THR A 211 7.05 0.02 4.34
C THR A 211 7.09 -1.28 5.16
N ALA A 212 7.84 -2.29 4.69
CA ALA A 212 8.00 -3.55 5.40
C ALA A 212 8.68 -3.37 6.77
N LEU A 213 9.71 -2.52 6.86
CA LEU A 213 10.37 -2.17 8.12
C LEU A 213 9.38 -1.51 9.09
N GLY A 214 8.54 -0.60 8.60
CA GLY A 214 7.51 0.07 9.41
C GLY A 214 6.44 -0.89 9.93
N GLU A 215 6.05 -1.89 9.15
CA GLU A 215 5.13 -2.96 9.59
C GLU A 215 5.76 -3.86 10.66
N ILE A 216 6.99 -4.32 10.44
CA ILE A 216 7.73 -5.13 11.41
C ILE A 216 7.91 -4.36 12.72
N THR A 217 8.31 -3.09 12.64
CA THR A 217 8.50 -2.24 13.83
C THR A 217 7.22 -2.09 14.62
N ARG A 218 6.08 -1.84 13.96
CA ARG A 218 4.77 -1.75 14.62
C ARG A 218 4.34 -3.08 15.25
N SER A 219 4.53 -4.19 14.55
CA SER A 219 4.20 -5.52 15.06
C SER A 219 5.05 -5.87 16.28
N SER A 220 6.37 -5.65 16.23
CA SER A 220 7.26 -5.91 17.36
C SER A 220 6.96 -5.01 18.56
N ALA A 221 6.61 -3.74 18.33
CA ALA A 221 6.20 -2.85 19.41
C ALA A 221 4.91 -3.33 20.11
N ALA A 222 3.94 -3.84 19.34
CA ALA A 222 2.72 -4.42 19.89
C ALA A 222 3.00 -5.70 20.71
N GLU A 223 3.85 -6.59 20.21
CA GLU A 223 4.25 -7.82 20.92
C GLU A 223 5.01 -7.51 22.22
N ILE A 224 5.93 -6.54 22.19
CA ILE A 224 6.63 -6.08 23.40
C ILE A 224 5.64 -5.56 24.43
N ALA A 225 4.68 -4.72 24.03
CA ALA A 225 3.67 -4.19 24.94
C ALA A 225 2.80 -5.31 25.56
N GLU A 226 2.39 -6.31 24.77
CA GLU A 226 1.65 -7.47 25.26
C GLU A 226 2.47 -8.30 26.27
N LEU A 227 3.74 -8.55 25.97
CA LEU A 227 4.65 -9.27 26.87
C LEU A 227 4.88 -8.50 28.17
N GLU A 228 5.02 -7.18 28.12
CA GLU A 228 5.15 -6.34 29.31
C GLU A 228 3.89 -6.39 30.19
N GLU A 229 2.70 -6.31 29.60
CA GLU A 229 1.44 -6.48 30.31
C GLU A 229 1.35 -7.87 30.95
N ARG A 230 1.73 -8.91 30.21
CA ARG A 230 1.73 -10.29 30.72
C ARG A 230 2.70 -10.46 31.90
N VAL A 231 3.90 -9.88 31.80
CA VAL A 231 4.88 -9.90 32.89
C VAL A 231 4.36 -9.14 34.11
N ALA A 232 3.71 -7.99 33.93
CA ALA A 232 3.10 -7.23 35.02
C ALA A 232 1.96 -8.00 35.71
N ALA A 233 1.12 -8.69 34.93
CA ALA A 233 0.06 -9.55 35.46
C ALA A 233 0.63 -10.72 36.26
N LEU A 234 1.63 -11.42 35.72
CA LEU A 234 2.30 -12.54 36.42
C LEU A 234 3.00 -12.08 37.70
N ARG A 235 3.62 -10.89 37.72
CA ARG A 235 4.21 -10.31 38.93
C ARG A 235 3.16 -10.02 40.00
N THR A 236 2.00 -9.51 39.59
CA THR A 236 0.87 -9.25 40.51
C THR A 236 0.33 -10.55 41.09
N GLU A 237 0.14 -11.57 40.25
CA GLU A 237 -0.30 -12.90 40.69
C GLU A 237 0.70 -13.55 41.66
N ALA A 238 2.00 -13.49 41.35
CA ALA A 238 3.06 -13.99 42.21
C ALA A 238 3.03 -13.31 43.59
N ALA A 239 2.86 -11.98 43.64
CA ALA A 239 2.75 -11.24 44.90
C ALA A 239 1.53 -11.69 45.74
N ILE A 240 0.37 -11.89 45.11
CA ILE A 240 -0.85 -12.39 45.78
C ILE A 240 -0.62 -13.81 46.35
N LEU A 241 0.04 -14.69 45.59
CA LEU A 241 0.34 -16.05 46.04
C LEU A 241 1.32 -16.07 47.21
N THR A 242 2.37 -15.24 47.16
CA THR A 242 3.31 -15.09 48.28
C THR A 242 2.61 -14.62 49.54
N GLU A 243 1.69 -13.65 49.44
CA GLU A 243 0.90 -13.18 50.59
C GLU A 243 -0.01 -14.28 51.15
N ARG A 244 -0.70 -15.03 50.27
CA ARG A 244 -1.55 -16.16 50.68
C ARG A 244 -0.75 -17.25 51.39
N LEU A 245 0.45 -17.57 50.88
CA LEU A 245 1.34 -18.55 51.48
C LEU A 245 1.77 -18.10 52.88
N ALA A 246 2.20 -16.85 53.04
CA ALA A 246 2.58 -16.30 54.34
C ALA A 246 1.42 -16.35 55.35
N ARG A 247 0.20 -16.01 54.94
CA ARG A 247 -1.01 -16.11 55.78
C ARG A 247 -1.29 -17.58 56.17
N ALA A 248 -1.17 -18.52 55.24
CA ALA A 248 -1.36 -19.94 55.50
C ALA A 248 -0.33 -20.48 56.50
N GLU A 249 0.94 -20.09 56.39
CA GLU A 249 2.00 -20.46 57.32
C GLU A 249 1.72 -19.97 58.74
N VAL A 250 1.24 -18.73 58.90
CA VAL A 250 0.83 -18.18 60.20
C VAL A 250 -0.30 -19.01 60.81
N LEU A 251 -1.30 -19.39 60.02
CA LEU A 251 -2.42 -20.23 60.47
C LEU A 251 -1.96 -21.64 60.88
N VAL A 252 -1.07 -22.27 60.09
CA VAL A 252 -0.50 -23.57 60.42
C VAL A 252 0.29 -23.51 61.73
N ARG A 253 1.13 -22.49 61.92
CA ARG A 253 1.88 -22.29 63.18
C ARG A 253 0.93 -22.09 64.37
N LYS A 254 -0.13 -21.31 64.20
CA LYS A 254 -1.16 -21.09 65.23
C LYS A 254 -1.83 -22.41 65.62
N ARG A 255 -2.31 -23.19 64.64
CA ARG A 255 -2.93 -24.50 64.87
C ARG A 255 -1.98 -25.50 65.51
N SER A 256 -0.70 -25.51 65.13
CA SER A 256 0.31 -26.37 65.77
C SER A 256 0.44 -26.04 67.26
N ARG A 257 0.55 -24.74 67.60
CA ARG A 257 0.63 -24.30 69.00
C ARG A 257 -0.63 -24.65 69.80
N GLU A 258 -1.82 -24.46 69.20
CA GLU A 258 -3.10 -24.85 69.81
C GLU A 258 -3.16 -26.36 70.05
N ARG A 259 -2.71 -27.17 69.08
CA ARG A 259 -2.65 -28.63 69.22
C ARG A 259 -1.68 -29.07 70.31
N ASP A 260 -0.49 -28.47 70.38
CA ASP A 260 0.52 -28.80 71.39
C ASP A 260 0.06 -28.37 72.80
N ALA A 261 -0.64 -27.23 72.92
CA ALA A 261 -1.28 -26.78 74.15
C ALA A 261 -2.43 -27.72 74.58
N ALA A 262 -3.27 -28.16 73.65
CA ALA A 262 -4.35 -29.12 73.93
C ALA A 262 -3.77 -30.47 74.40
N ARG A 263 -2.71 -30.96 73.75
CA ARG A 263 -2.04 -32.22 74.13
C ARG A 263 -1.39 -32.17 75.50
N THR A 264 -0.74 -31.06 75.84
CA THR A 264 -0.18 -30.84 77.18
C THR A 264 -1.27 -30.70 78.25
N ALA A 265 -2.38 -30.02 77.95
CA ALA A 265 -3.54 -29.95 78.83
C ALA A 265 -4.17 -31.34 79.07
N GLU A 266 -4.33 -32.15 78.03
CA GLU A 266 -4.83 -33.52 78.10
C GLU A 266 -3.91 -34.40 78.97
N THR A 267 -2.60 -34.28 78.80
CA THR A 267 -1.61 -35.05 79.58
C THR A 267 -1.67 -34.67 81.06
N ARG A 268 -1.75 -33.38 81.39
CA ARG A 268 -1.93 -32.90 82.78
C ARG A 268 -3.25 -33.38 83.39
N LEU A 269 -4.34 -33.40 82.61
CA LEU A 269 -5.63 -33.90 83.07
C LEU A 269 -5.55 -35.40 83.41
N ARG A 270 -4.89 -36.18 82.52
CA ARG A 270 -4.60 -37.61 82.76
C ARG A 270 -3.74 -37.82 84.01
N GLU A 271 -2.67 -37.05 84.19
CA GLU A 271 -1.81 -37.14 85.38
C GLU A 271 -2.61 -36.84 86.66
N ARG A 272 -3.47 -35.82 86.67
CA ARG A 272 -4.34 -35.50 87.82
C ARG A 272 -5.33 -36.62 88.14
N LEU A 273 -5.87 -37.29 87.12
CA LEU A 273 -6.78 -38.44 87.30
C LEU A 273 -6.04 -39.72 87.72
N ALA A 274 -4.75 -39.83 87.41
CA ALA A 274 -3.91 -40.98 87.77
C ALA A 274 -3.29 -40.88 89.18
N VAL A 275 -3.40 -39.73 89.87
CA VAL A 275 -3.04 -39.64 91.29
C VAL A 275 -4.04 -40.51 92.07
N PRO A 276 -3.59 -41.62 92.69
CA PRO A 276 -4.47 -42.48 93.46
C PRO A 276 -5.03 -41.69 94.64
N ASP A 277 -6.34 -41.75 94.78
CA ASP A 277 -7.09 -41.12 95.86
C ASP A 277 -6.48 -41.54 97.21
N PRO A 278 -5.89 -40.62 98.01
CA PRO A 278 -5.23 -40.98 99.27
C PRO A 278 -6.20 -41.46 100.36
N LEU A 279 -7.49 -41.65 100.04
CA LEU A 279 -8.54 -42.09 100.95
C LEU A 279 -8.76 -43.62 101.00
N THR A 280 -7.89 -44.44 100.42
CA THR A 280 -7.86 -45.90 100.69
C THR A 280 -6.74 -46.35 101.64
N SER A 281 -6.08 -45.43 102.35
CA SER A 281 -5.20 -45.75 103.49
C SER A 281 -5.83 -45.31 104.82
N ASN A 282 -6.92 -45.99 105.23
CA ASN A 282 -7.25 -46.26 106.63
C ASN A 282 -8.60 -46.99 106.71
N ARG A 283 -8.56 -48.32 106.62
CA ARG A 283 -9.53 -49.15 107.33
C ARG A 283 -8.76 -50.25 108.02
N GLU A 284 -8.22 -49.90 109.19
CA GLU A 284 -7.88 -50.85 110.24
C GLU A 284 -9.08 -51.79 110.41
N VAL A 285 -8.86 -53.07 110.10
CA VAL A 285 -9.71 -54.15 110.60
C VAL A 285 -9.07 -54.58 111.92
N PRO A 286 -9.77 -54.46 113.06
CA PRO A 286 -9.23 -54.87 114.34
C PRO A 286 -9.15 -56.40 114.38
N GLU A 287 -8.00 -56.88 114.88
CA GLU A 287 -7.85 -58.20 115.45
C GLU A 287 -8.98 -58.48 116.44
N THR A 288 -9.54 -59.69 116.40
CA THR A 288 -10.09 -60.31 117.60
C THR A 288 -9.73 -61.79 117.61
N PRO A 289 -9.19 -62.30 118.73
CA PRO A 289 -8.67 -63.66 118.87
C PRO A 289 -9.75 -64.63 119.32
N GLY A 290 -9.59 -65.93 119.04
CA GLY A 290 -10.37 -66.95 119.72
C GLY A 290 -10.44 -68.29 119.02
N GLN A 291 -9.50 -69.16 119.41
CA GLN A 291 -9.58 -70.64 119.49
C GLN A 291 -9.68 -71.45 118.19
#